data_AF-A0A2E4FAU0-F1
#
_entry.id   AF-A0A2E4FAU0-F1
#
_cell.length_a   1.000
_cell.length_b   1.000
_cell.length_c   1.000
_cell.angle_alpha   90.00
_cell.angle_beta   90.00
_cell.angle_gamma   90.00
#
_symmetry.space_group_name_H-M   'P 1'
#
loop_
_entity.id
_entity.type
_entity.pdbx_description
1 polymer ?
#
loop_
_entity_poly.entity_id
_entity_poly.type
_entity_poly.pdbx_seq_one_letter_code
_entity_poly.pdbx_strand_id
1 'polypeptide(L)'
;MTRTLIVCPGRGSYTSSTQGWIGKHGAFAQEWITQADASRVARDEVPLTELDQAERFDPQAMLKGSGAAGLTFLSSACDLARLDRSSVEPVAVIGNSMGWYTALFAAGALDFEDAHRLVETMGGMQEHGSGSQIVYPLVNDDWRPAPELERLVEEALEETGALWSIRLG
;
A
#
# COMPACT_ATOMS: atom_id res chain seq x y z
N MET A 1 -22.48 -4.60 -18.01
CA MET A 1 -21.74 -4.34 -16.78
C MET A 1 -20.91 -5.56 -16.43
N THR A 2 -19.67 -5.35 -16.04
CA THR A 2 -18.74 -6.41 -15.62
C THR A 2 -18.69 -6.45 -14.11
N ARG A 3 -18.99 -7.62 -13.52
CA ARG A 3 -18.85 -7.85 -12.08
C ARG A 3 -17.37 -7.90 -11.72
N THR A 4 -16.93 -7.03 -10.83
CA THR A 4 -15.51 -6.82 -10.53
C THR A 4 -15.21 -6.99 -9.05
N LEU A 5 -14.13 -7.70 -8.75
CA LEU A 5 -13.49 -7.70 -7.44
C LEU A 5 -12.44 -6.58 -7.42
N ILE A 6 -12.53 -5.67 -6.46
CA ILE A 6 -11.48 -4.67 -6.23
C ILE A 6 -10.48 -5.25 -5.25
N VAL A 7 -9.20 -5.26 -5.63
CA VAL A 7 -8.09 -5.70 -4.78
C VAL A 7 -7.23 -4.50 -4.44
N CYS A 8 -7.26 -4.10 -3.17
CA CYS A 8 -6.50 -2.97 -2.65
C CYS A 8 -5.12 -3.47 -2.15
N PRO A 9 -4.02 -3.09 -2.81
CA PRO A 9 -2.72 -3.63 -2.46
C PRO A 9 -2.11 -2.90 -1.25
N GLY A 10 -1.13 -3.54 -0.62
CA GLY A 10 -0.50 -3.06 0.61
C GLY A 10 0.86 -2.39 0.39
N ARG A 11 1.71 -2.44 1.42
CA ARG A 11 3.08 -1.90 1.37
C ARG A 11 3.89 -2.56 0.24
N GLY A 12 4.70 -1.75 -0.46
CA GLY A 12 5.56 -2.21 -1.57
C GLY A 12 4.91 -2.06 -2.95
N SER A 13 3.67 -1.58 -3.03
CA SER A 13 2.99 -1.32 -4.31
C SER A 13 3.36 0.02 -4.94
N TYR A 14 3.61 1.04 -4.11
CA TYR A 14 4.29 2.24 -4.58
C TYR A 14 5.80 1.98 -4.61
N THR A 15 6.42 2.17 -5.77
CA THR A 15 7.85 1.91 -6.03
C THR A 15 8.43 3.00 -6.92
N SER A 16 9.73 2.93 -7.21
CA SER A 16 10.37 3.83 -8.16
C SER A 16 9.77 3.75 -9.57
N SER A 17 9.23 2.59 -9.98
CA SER A 17 8.58 2.45 -11.29
C SER A 17 7.18 3.04 -11.36
N THR A 18 6.55 3.29 -10.20
CA THR A 18 5.21 3.90 -10.12
C THR A 18 5.26 5.34 -9.60
N GLN A 19 6.45 5.92 -9.41
CA GLN A 19 6.56 7.32 -9.03
C GLN A 19 5.94 8.23 -10.11
N GLY A 20 5.21 9.26 -9.68
CA GLY A 20 4.49 10.17 -10.56
C GLY A 20 3.07 9.69 -10.89
N TRP A 21 2.59 8.64 -10.24
CA TRP A 21 1.27 8.05 -10.51
C TRP A 21 0.15 9.02 -10.15
N ILE A 22 0.26 9.70 -9.01
CA ILE A 22 -0.75 10.66 -8.55
C ILE A 22 -0.79 11.84 -9.52
N GLY A 23 0.37 12.39 -9.91
CA GLY A 23 0.44 13.46 -10.90
C GLY A 23 -0.16 13.09 -12.26
N LYS A 24 0.03 11.84 -12.70
CA LYS A 24 -0.45 11.36 -14.01
C LYS A 24 -1.94 10.97 -14.02
N HIS A 25 -2.46 10.47 -12.90
CA HIS A 25 -3.77 9.84 -12.83
C HIS A 25 -4.76 10.51 -11.86
N GLY A 26 -4.33 11.57 -11.16
CA GLY A 26 -5.10 12.26 -10.14
C GLY A 26 -6.19 13.22 -10.63
N ALA A 27 -6.44 13.35 -11.95
CA ALA A 27 -7.37 14.34 -12.49
C ALA A 27 -8.80 14.22 -11.91
N PHE A 28 -9.26 12.99 -11.63
CA PHE A 28 -10.58 12.72 -11.06
C PHE A 28 -10.62 12.77 -9.52
N ALA A 29 -9.47 13.00 -8.86
CA ALA A 29 -9.31 12.93 -7.41
C ALA A 29 -8.71 14.22 -6.83
N GLN A 30 -8.86 15.37 -7.50
CA GLN A 30 -8.22 16.63 -7.11
C GLN A 30 -8.60 17.11 -5.69
N GLU A 31 -9.85 16.89 -5.28
CA GLU A 31 -10.32 17.22 -3.93
C GLU A 31 -9.58 16.40 -2.87
N TRP A 32 -9.48 15.09 -3.09
CA TRP A 32 -8.76 14.15 -2.21
C TRP A 32 -7.26 14.43 -2.16
N ILE A 33 -6.65 14.75 -3.30
CA ILE A 33 -5.23 15.16 -3.37
C ILE A 33 -5.01 16.41 -2.53
N THR A 34 -5.84 17.43 -2.73
CA THR A 34 -5.75 18.70 -1.99
C THR A 34 -5.90 18.46 -0.49
N GLN A 35 -6.86 17.62 -0.08
CA GLN A 35 -7.10 17.30 1.32
C GLN A 35 -5.93 16.53 1.95
N ALA A 36 -5.36 15.56 1.24
CA ALA A 36 -4.22 14.78 1.73
C ALA A 36 -2.98 15.67 1.94
N ASP A 37 -2.65 16.51 0.94
CA ASP A 37 -1.52 17.42 1.03
C ASP A 37 -1.71 18.45 2.16
N ALA A 38 -2.90 19.06 2.28
CA ALA A 38 -3.20 19.99 3.36
C ALA A 38 -3.08 19.34 4.75
N SER A 39 -3.48 18.08 4.89
CA SER A 39 -3.35 17.31 6.13
C SER A 39 -1.88 17.01 6.49
N ARG A 40 -1.00 16.81 5.51
CA ARG A 40 0.45 16.65 5.74
C ARG A 40 1.11 17.97 6.11
N VAL A 41 0.78 19.06 5.40
CA VAL A 41 1.27 20.41 5.73
C VAL A 41 0.89 20.80 7.16
N ALA A 42 -0.33 20.50 7.61
CA ALA A 42 -0.77 20.78 8.98
C ALA A 42 -0.01 19.98 10.06
N ARG A 43 0.77 18.96 9.68
CA ARG A 43 1.63 18.13 10.55
C ARG A 43 3.12 18.38 10.32
N ASP A 44 3.47 19.44 9.60
CA ASP A 44 4.85 19.75 9.19
C ASP A 44 5.52 18.63 8.37
N GLU A 45 4.72 17.90 7.59
CA GLU A 45 5.18 16.84 6.70
C GLU A 45 5.15 17.27 5.23
N VAL A 46 6.04 16.70 4.42
CA VAL A 46 6.10 16.93 2.97
C VAL A 46 4.80 16.46 2.30
N PRO A 47 4.16 17.26 1.43
CA PRO A 47 2.99 16.84 0.65
C PRO A 47 3.21 15.55 -0.15
N LEU A 48 2.17 14.74 -0.32
CA LEU A 48 2.28 13.49 -1.10
C LEU A 48 2.53 13.79 -2.58
N THR A 49 1.97 14.86 -3.12
CA THR A 49 2.23 15.27 -4.51
C THR A 49 3.66 15.71 -4.74
N GLU A 50 4.26 16.40 -3.77
CA GLU A 50 5.67 16.81 -3.83
C GLU A 50 6.58 15.57 -3.81
N LEU A 51 6.29 14.60 -2.95
CA LEU A 51 7.00 13.31 -2.96
C LEU A 51 6.81 12.57 -4.30
N ASP A 52 5.57 12.46 -4.80
CA ASP A 52 5.27 11.77 -6.05
C ASP A 52 5.97 12.40 -7.26
N GLN A 53 6.17 13.72 -7.25
CA GLN A 53 6.79 14.48 -8.35
C GLN A 53 8.27 14.82 -8.14
N ALA A 54 8.89 14.33 -7.06
CA ALA A 54 10.29 14.61 -6.77
C ALA A 54 11.21 14.19 -7.93
N GLU A 55 12.25 14.98 -8.22
CA GLU A 55 13.19 14.67 -9.32
C GLU A 55 13.88 13.31 -9.14
N ARG A 56 14.09 12.88 -7.89
CA ARG A 56 14.71 11.61 -7.52
C ARG A 56 13.82 10.84 -6.57
N PHE A 57 13.77 9.52 -6.77
CA PHE A 57 13.11 8.61 -5.85
C PHE A 57 13.88 8.55 -4.51
N ASP A 58 13.22 8.87 -3.41
CA ASP A 58 13.76 8.78 -2.05
C ASP A 58 13.09 7.61 -1.30
N PRO A 59 13.76 6.46 -1.15
CA PRO A 59 13.22 5.33 -0.41
C PRO A 59 12.92 5.63 1.07
N GLN A 60 13.64 6.55 1.71
CA GLN A 60 13.40 6.86 3.12
C GLN A 60 12.10 7.63 3.30
N ALA A 61 11.85 8.62 2.45
CA ALA A 61 10.61 9.39 2.49
C ALA A 61 9.42 8.63 1.90
N MET A 62 9.62 7.82 0.85
CA MET A 62 8.51 7.24 0.07
C MET A 62 8.17 5.79 0.44
N LEU A 63 9.10 5.00 0.99
CA LEU A 63 8.88 3.57 1.26
C LEU A 63 8.79 3.23 2.76
N LYS A 64 8.83 4.24 3.64
CA LYS A 64 8.66 4.05 5.09
C LYS A 64 7.47 4.81 5.63
N GLY A 65 6.96 4.32 6.75
CA GLY A 65 6.05 5.04 7.63
C GLY A 65 4.82 5.64 6.93
N SER A 66 4.55 6.90 7.28
CA SER A 66 3.45 7.69 6.73
C SER A 66 3.57 7.89 5.21
N GLY A 67 4.78 8.07 4.66
CA GLY A 67 4.99 8.25 3.22
C GLY A 67 4.58 7.04 2.39
N ALA A 68 4.99 5.83 2.80
CA ALA A 68 4.60 4.59 2.11
C ALA A 68 3.09 4.36 2.14
N ALA A 69 2.49 4.62 3.30
CA ALA A 69 1.06 4.47 3.53
C ALA A 69 0.25 5.47 2.69
N GLY A 70 0.58 6.76 2.79
CA GLY A 70 -0.07 7.84 2.09
C GLY A 70 0.04 7.72 0.58
N LEU A 71 1.24 7.48 0.04
CA LEU A 71 1.43 7.35 -1.42
C LEU A 71 0.67 6.15 -2.00
N THR A 72 0.67 5.01 -1.31
CA THR A 72 -0.08 3.81 -1.73
C THR A 72 -1.59 4.07 -1.71
N PHE A 73 -2.09 4.67 -0.62
CA PHE A 73 -3.51 4.99 -0.47
C PHE A 73 -3.98 6.01 -1.49
N LEU A 74 -3.30 7.15 -1.62
CA LEU A 74 -3.70 8.22 -2.52
C LEU A 74 -3.61 7.80 -4.00
N SER A 75 -2.60 7.00 -4.36
CA SER A 75 -2.52 6.38 -5.70
C SER A 75 -3.74 5.48 -5.97
N SER A 76 -4.12 4.65 -4.99
CA SER A 76 -5.29 3.78 -5.10
C SER A 76 -6.60 4.59 -5.17
N ALA A 77 -6.71 5.67 -4.41
CA ALA A 77 -7.86 6.58 -4.46
C ALA A 77 -8.00 7.24 -5.84
N CYS A 78 -6.88 7.64 -6.47
CA CYS A 78 -6.88 8.13 -7.85
C CYS A 78 -7.40 7.08 -8.84
N ASP A 79 -7.01 5.81 -8.67
CA ASP A 79 -7.49 4.73 -9.53
C ASP A 79 -8.99 4.43 -9.32
N LEU A 80 -9.46 4.47 -8.07
CA LEU A 80 -10.87 4.30 -7.74
C LEU A 80 -11.73 5.42 -8.32
N ALA A 81 -11.24 6.67 -8.31
CA ALA A 81 -11.94 7.82 -8.90
C ALA A 81 -12.09 7.70 -10.43
N ARG A 82 -11.21 6.94 -11.08
CA ARG A 82 -11.21 6.72 -12.54
C ARG A 82 -12.12 5.57 -12.97
N LEU A 83 -12.65 4.78 -12.04
CA LEU A 83 -13.52 3.65 -12.37
C LEU A 83 -14.82 4.15 -13.00
N ASP A 84 -15.06 3.73 -14.24
CA ASP A 84 -16.34 3.94 -14.91
C ASP A 84 -17.40 3.00 -14.33
N ARG A 85 -18.22 3.55 -13.41
CA ARG A 85 -19.33 2.86 -12.75
C ARG A 85 -20.46 2.47 -13.71
N SER A 86 -20.47 2.95 -14.96
CA SER A 86 -21.45 2.52 -15.97
C SER A 86 -21.07 1.21 -16.65
N SER A 87 -19.77 0.87 -16.70
CA SER A 87 -19.26 -0.37 -17.28
C SER A 87 -18.87 -1.40 -16.21
N VAL A 88 -18.48 -0.96 -15.02
CA VAL A 88 -18.02 -1.81 -13.91
C VAL A 88 -19.02 -1.83 -12.75
N GLU A 89 -19.33 -3.03 -12.27
CA GLU A 89 -20.11 -3.28 -11.05
C GLU A 89 -19.19 -3.93 -9.99
N PRO A 90 -18.63 -3.17 -9.04
CA PRO A 90 -17.88 -3.75 -7.93
C PRO A 90 -18.79 -4.60 -7.06
N VAL A 91 -18.51 -5.89 -6.95
CA VAL A 91 -19.31 -6.85 -6.17
C VAL A 91 -18.61 -7.32 -4.90
N ALA A 92 -17.31 -7.04 -4.78
CA ALA A 92 -16.52 -7.31 -3.59
C ALA A 92 -15.28 -6.40 -3.58
N VAL A 93 -14.77 -6.15 -2.36
CA VAL A 93 -13.52 -5.42 -2.13
C VAL A 93 -12.69 -6.22 -1.13
N ILE A 94 -11.42 -6.41 -1.41
CA ILE A 94 -10.46 -7.04 -0.50
C ILE A 94 -9.20 -6.20 -0.38
N GLY A 95 -8.51 -6.31 0.76
CA GLY A 95 -7.22 -5.68 0.99
C GLY A 95 -6.12 -6.71 1.27
N ASN A 96 -4.87 -6.33 0.98
CA ASN A 96 -3.70 -7.05 1.50
C ASN A 96 -2.97 -6.18 2.53
N SER A 97 -2.82 -6.66 3.77
CA SER A 97 -2.13 -5.94 4.85
C SER A 97 -2.67 -4.51 4.98
N MET A 98 -1.83 -3.48 4.88
CA MET A 98 -2.22 -2.06 4.88
C MET A 98 -3.28 -1.70 3.83
N GLY A 99 -3.38 -2.45 2.73
CA GLY A 99 -4.42 -2.28 1.71
C GLY A 99 -5.84 -2.49 2.24
N TRP A 100 -6.02 -3.10 3.41
CA TRP A 100 -7.33 -3.15 4.09
C TRP A 100 -7.86 -1.76 4.46
N TYR A 101 -7.00 -0.76 4.70
CA TYR A 101 -7.46 0.60 4.96
C TYR A 101 -8.03 1.24 3.70
N THR A 102 -7.37 1.05 2.55
CA THR A 102 -7.91 1.44 1.23
C THR A 102 -9.19 0.67 0.91
N ALA A 103 -9.30 -0.60 1.30
CA ALA A 103 -10.51 -1.39 1.07
C ALA A 103 -11.73 -0.83 1.81
N LEU A 104 -11.55 -0.30 3.04
CA LEU A 104 -12.62 0.38 3.78
C LEU A 104 -13.15 1.61 3.03
N PHE A 105 -12.25 2.41 2.45
CA PHE A 105 -12.60 3.53 1.60
C PHE A 105 -13.30 3.08 0.30
N ALA A 106 -12.72 2.11 -0.41
CA ALA A 106 -13.26 1.60 -1.67
C ALA A 106 -14.65 0.97 -1.52
N ALA A 107 -14.94 0.37 -0.36
CA ALA A 107 -16.24 -0.18 0.00
C ALA A 107 -17.24 0.89 0.48
N GLY A 108 -16.82 2.14 0.69
CA GLY A 108 -17.64 3.21 1.22
C GLY A 108 -17.94 3.10 2.71
N ALA A 109 -17.19 2.28 3.45
CA ALA A 109 -17.32 2.15 4.91
C ALA A 109 -16.69 3.35 5.65
N LEU A 110 -15.67 3.96 5.04
CA LEU A 110 -15.09 5.24 5.45
C LEU A 110 -15.16 6.20 4.27
N ASP A 111 -15.36 7.48 4.57
CA ASP A 111 -15.11 8.54 3.59
C ASP A 111 -13.60 8.77 3.42
N PHE A 112 -13.23 9.69 2.53
CA PHE A 112 -11.82 9.95 2.27
C PHE A 112 -11.09 10.51 3.49
N GLU A 113 -11.73 11.40 4.26
CA GLU A 113 -11.10 12.04 5.43
C GLU A 113 -10.73 11.00 6.49
N ASP A 114 -11.69 10.14 6.84
CA ASP A 114 -11.49 9.12 7.85
C ASP A 114 -10.53 8.02 7.38
N ALA A 115 -10.61 7.63 6.11
CA ALA A 115 -9.66 6.66 5.54
C ALA A 115 -8.24 7.22 5.49
N HIS A 116 -8.08 8.47 5.04
CA HIS A 116 -6.78 9.15 5.02
C HIS A 116 -6.19 9.26 6.42
N ARG A 117 -7.00 9.69 7.41
CA ARG A 117 -6.59 9.76 8.82
C ARG A 117 -6.16 8.41 9.36
N LEU A 118 -6.90 7.34 9.06
CA LEU A 118 -6.53 5.97 9.45
C LEU A 118 -5.19 5.56 8.84
N VAL A 119 -5.02 5.77 7.53
CA VAL A 119 -3.79 5.42 6.80
C VAL A 119 -2.58 6.15 7.37
N GLU A 120 -2.68 7.47 7.56
CA GLU A 120 -1.59 8.29 8.09
C GLU A 120 -1.25 7.90 9.53
N THR A 121 -2.26 7.65 10.38
CA THR A 121 -2.05 7.21 11.77
C THR A 121 -1.32 5.87 11.81
N MET A 122 -1.78 4.88 11.05
CA MET A 122 -1.18 3.54 11.04
C MET A 122 0.18 3.51 10.34
N GLY A 123 0.41 4.41 9.37
CA GLY A 123 1.72 4.64 8.75
C GLY A 123 2.72 5.26 9.73
N GLY A 124 2.33 6.33 10.44
CA GLY A 124 3.18 7.00 11.43
C GLY A 124 3.59 6.10 12.61
N MET A 125 2.72 5.18 13.03
CA MET A 125 3.08 4.18 14.05
C MET A 125 4.25 3.27 13.63
N GLN A 126 4.47 3.07 12.32
CA GLN A 126 5.57 2.23 11.83
C GLN A 126 6.93 2.94 11.81
N GLU A 127 6.97 4.28 11.92
CA GLU A 127 8.23 5.05 11.88
C GLU A 127 9.15 4.75 13.07
N HIS A 128 8.58 4.29 14.18
CA HIS A 128 9.28 4.03 15.43
C HIS A 128 9.72 2.56 15.58
N GLY A 129 9.35 1.70 14.63
CA GLY A 129 9.68 0.27 14.66
C GLY A 129 11.02 -0.03 13.99
N SER A 130 11.88 -0.77 14.66
CA SER A 130 13.04 -1.42 14.05
C SER A 130 12.65 -2.84 13.60
N GLY A 131 12.61 -3.07 12.29
CA GLY A 131 12.26 -4.39 11.76
C GLY A 131 12.23 -4.40 10.24
N SER A 132 12.26 -5.59 9.67
CA SER A 132 12.12 -5.82 8.22
C SER A 132 11.40 -7.14 7.99
N GLN A 133 10.76 -7.26 6.83
CA GLN A 133 10.04 -8.46 6.43
C GLN A 133 10.49 -8.88 5.04
N ILE A 134 10.65 -10.18 4.84
CA ILE A 134 10.97 -10.79 3.56
C ILE A 134 9.85 -11.78 3.25
N VAL A 135 9.42 -11.81 1.98
CA VAL A 135 8.54 -12.87 1.47
C VAL A 135 9.43 -13.87 0.75
N TYR A 136 9.39 -15.13 1.19
CA TYR A 136 10.18 -16.22 0.60
C TYR A 136 9.26 -17.39 0.22
N PRO A 137 9.29 -17.88 -1.03
CA PRO A 137 8.47 -19.01 -1.45
C PRO A 137 9.00 -20.32 -0.84
N LEU A 138 8.09 -21.14 -0.30
CA LEU A 138 8.38 -22.50 0.18
C LEU A 138 7.96 -23.58 -0.82
N VAL A 139 7.81 -23.18 -2.08
CA VAL A 139 7.35 -24.03 -3.16
C VAL A 139 8.33 -24.01 -4.32
N ASN A 140 8.36 -25.10 -5.08
CA ASN A 140 9.14 -25.19 -6.31
C ASN A 140 8.43 -24.51 -7.50
N ASP A 141 9.05 -24.58 -8.68
CA ASP A 141 8.52 -23.97 -9.92
C ASP A 141 7.14 -24.54 -10.34
N ASP A 142 6.81 -25.76 -9.88
CA ASP A 142 5.51 -26.40 -10.09
C ASP A 142 4.48 -26.06 -8.99
N TRP A 143 4.79 -25.08 -8.13
CA TRP A 143 3.96 -24.64 -6.99
C TRP A 143 3.67 -25.75 -5.97
N ARG A 144 4.58 -26.73 -5.84
CA ARG A 144 4.48 -27.80 -4.84
C ARG A 144 5.37 -27.52 -3.64
N PRO A 145 4.96 -27.91 -2.41
CA PRO A 145 5.82 -27.79 -1.24
C PRO A 145 7.21 -28.38 -1.48
N ALA A 146 8.23 -27.63 -1.10
CA ALA A 146 9.64 -27.97 -1.30
C ALA A 146 10.33 -28.11 0.07
N PRO A 147 10.44 -29.33 0.64
CA PRO A 147 11.00 -29.54 1.98
C PRO A 147 12.42 -28.99 2.16
N GLU A 148 13.21 -28.93 1.09
CA GLU A 148 14.53 -28.32 1.09
C GLU A 148 14.51 -26.79 1.28
N LEU A 149 13.50 -26.09 0.74
CA LEU A 149 13.33 -24.65 0.94
C LEU A 149 12.82 -24.36 2.36
N GLU A 150 11.94 -25.20 2.89
CA GLU A 150 11.49 -25.09 4.28
C GLU A 150 12.67 -25.21 5.24
N ARG A 151 13.51 -26.24 5.08
CA ARG A 151 14.72 -26.43 5.90
C ARG A 151 15.69 -25.24 5.79
N LEU A 152 15.89 -24.71 4.59
CA LEU A 152 16.72 -23.53 4.36
C LEU A 152 16.22 -22.32 5.16
N VAL A 153 14.90 -22.09 5.18
CA VAL A 153 14.33 -20.99 5.96
C VAL A 153 14.45 -21.27 7.45
N GLU A 154 14.20 -22.49 7.92
CA GLU A 154 14.39 -22.87 9.33
C GLU A 154 15.82 -22.60 9.80
N GLU A 155 16.83 -23.06 9.04
CA GLU A 155 18.25 -22.80 9.32
C GLU A 155 18.54 -21.28 9.37
N ALA A 156 18.04 -20.50 8.41
CA ALA A 156 18.24 -19.06 8.39
C ALA A 156 17.57 -18.33 9.58
N LEU A 157 16.42 -18.80 10.05
CA LEU A 157 15.74 -18.23 11.22
C LEU A 157 16.54 -18.52 12.50
N GLU A 158 17.06 -19.74 12.65
CA GLU A 158 17.93 -20.10 13.78
C GLU A 158 19.23 -19.28 13.80
N GLU A 159 19.87 -19.08 12.64
CA GLU A 159 21.12 -18.34 12.53
C GLU A 159 20.95 -16.83 12.81
N THR A 160 19.85 -16.24 12.36
CA THR A 160 19.65 -14.78 12.42
C THR A 160 18.83 -14.31 13.62
N GLY A 161 18.11 -15.22 14.29
CA GLY A 161 17.12 -14.89 15.30
C GLY A 161 15.86 -14.23 14.74
N ALA A 162 15.68 -14.24 13.41
CA ALA A 162 14.45 -13.80 12.76
C ALA A 162 13.30 -14.78 13.09
N LEU A 163 12.06 -14.33 12.88
CA LEU A 163 10.86 -15.09 13.24
C LEU A 163 9.95 -15.31 12.03
N TRP A 164 9.25 -16.44 12.01
CA TRP A 164 8.09 -16.63 11.14
C TRP A 164 7.04 -15.58 11.46
N SER A 165 6.79 -14.67 10.52
CA SER A 165 5.72 -13.69 10.65
C SER A 165 4.37 -14.27 10.22
N ILE A 166 4.33 -14.91 9.04
CA ILE A 166 3.14 -15.56 8.47
C ILE A 166 3.61 -16.80 7.70
N ARG A 167 2.95 -17.95 7.92
CA ARG A 167 3.10 -19.16 7.11
C ARG A 167 1.76 -19.40 6.39
N LEU A 168 1.74 -19.20 5.08
CA LEU A 168 0.55 -19.33 4.23
C LEU A 168 0.71 -20.58 3.35
N GLY A 169 -0.05 -21.63 3.66
CA GLY A 169 0.00 -22.91 2.95
C GLY A 169 0.96 -23.90 3.59
#